data_AF-A0A4Y8WA43-F1
#
_entry.id   AF-A0A4Y8WA43-F1
#
_cell.length_a   1.000
_cell.length_b   1.000
_cell.length_c   1.000
_cell.angle_alpha   90.00
_cell.angle_beta   90.00
_cell.angle_gamma   90.00
#
_symmetry.space_group_name_H-M   'P 1'
#
loop_
_entity.id
_entity.type
_entity.pdbx_description
1 polymer ?
#
loop_
_entity_poly.entity_id
_entity_poly.type
_entity_poly.pdbx_seq_one_letter_code
_entity_poly.pdbx_strand_id
1 'polypeptide(L)'
;MKNILIVLILLPLYAHAENVSKQDLMGNWQCKFNFPWVGDRILYESIQLKDGKHFTARGEFTYFLPKESQNATFSFESDGKWEFYNFELKLVYQPFEIIPLDDFSKPYLDELESEYIRPSLLKGTRRIHYFLENLTAEEMILGDEYDSWQCVRK
;
A
#
# COMPACT_ATOMS: atom_id res chain seq x y z
N MET A 1 56.72 9.39 8.00
CA MET A 1 55.53 10.19 7.66
C MET A 1 54.48 9.22 7.14
N LYS A 2 53.42 8.95 7.92
CA LYS A 2 52.34 8.03 7.53
C LYS A 2 51.21 8.86 6.91
N ASN A 3 50.95 8.64 5.63
CA ASN A 3 49.79 9.18 4.94
C ASN A 3 48.54 8.48 5.49
N ILE A 4 47.67 9.23 6.15
CA ILE A 4 46.33 8.78 6.50
C ILE A 4 45.44 9.09 5.31
N LEU A 5 45.05 8.04 4.58
CA LEU A 5 44.03 8.10 3.55
C LEU A 5 42.67 8.20 4.26
N ILE A 6 42.10 9.40 4.32
CA ILE A 6 40.73 9.59 4.79
C ILE A 6 39.82 9.12 3.65
N VAL A 7 39.25 7.93 3.82
CA VAL A 7 38.16 7.45 2.97
C VAL A 7 36.91 8.22 3.41
N LEU A 8 36.53 9.25 2.65
CA LEU A 8 35.17 9.80 2.73
C LEU A 8 34.22 8.72 2.21
N ILE A 9 33.59 8.00 3.13
CA ILE A 9 32.41 7.20 2.81
C ILE A 9 31.29 8.21 2.55
N LEU A 10 30.97 8.41 1.27
CA LEU A 10 29.72 9.04 0.84
C LEU A 10 28.57 8.13 1.28
N LEU A 11 28.09 8.34 2.51
CA LEU A 11 26.77 7.87 2.91
C LEU A 11 25.76 8.63 2.04
N PRO A 12 24.81 7.96 1.38
CA PRO A 12 23.71 8.66 0.74
C PRO A 12 23.01 9.53 1.79
N LEU A 13 22.86 10.82 1.47
CA LEU A 13 22.09 11.79 2.24
C LEU A 13 20.61 11.35 2.25
N TYR A 14 20.23 10.45 3.17
CA TYR A 14 18.84 10.33 3.61
C TYR A 14 18.55 11.47 4.58
N ALA A 15 18.53 12.70 4.04
CA ALA A 15 18.07 13.86 4.77
C ALA A 15 16.53 13.89 4.69
N HIS A 16 15.85 13.33 5.69
CA HIS A 16 14.55 13.76 6.28
C HIS A 16 13.77 12.59 6.90
N ALA A 17 14.28 12.01 7.99
CA ALA A 17 13.44 11.21 8.86
C ALA A 17 13.96 11.23 10.30
N GLU A 18 14.10 12.42 10.89
CA GLU A 18 14.29 12.51 12.34
C GLU A 18 12.98 12.11 13.04
N ASN A 19 12.96 10.90 13.58
CA ASN A 19 11.99 10.36 14.54
C ASN A 19 10.51 10.27 14.07
N VAL A 20 10.24 9.54 12.99
CA VAL A 20 8.87 9.04 12.76
C VAL A 20 8.50 8.04 13.86
N SER A 21 7.47 8.34 14.65
CA SER A 21 6.93 7.44 15.66
C SER A 21 5.76 6.63 15.10
N LYS A 22 5.45 5.50 15.75
CA LYS A 22 4.23 4.73 15.45
C LYS A 22 2.96 5.55 15.62
N GLN A 23 2.98 6.52 16.53
CA GLN A 23 1.86 7.41 16.80
C GLN A 23 1.54 8.30 15.60
N ASP A 24 2.55 8.72 14.85
CA ASP A 24 2.38 9.60 13.69
C ASP A 24 1.68 8.88 12.54
N LEU A 25 1.83 7.55 12.46
CA LEU A 25 1.16 6.70 11.48
C LEU A 25 -0.31 6.42 11.84
N MET A 26 -0.69 6.51 13.12
CA MET A 26 -2.04 6.17 13.56
C MET A 26 -3.07 7.18 13.02
N GLY A 27 -4.29 6.68 12.76
CA GLY A 27 -5.40 7.48 12.23
C GLY A 27 -6.03 6.87 10.99
N ASN A 28 -6.90 7.67 10.35
CA ASN A 28 -7.54 7.30 9.10
C ASN A 28 -6.75 7.89 7.92
N TRP A 29 -6.49 7.04 6.95
CA TRP A 29 -5.79 7.38 5.72
C TRP A 29 -6.67 6.99 4.55
N GLN A 30 -6.84 7.91 3.61
CA GLN A 30 -7.35 7.59 2.29
C GLN A 30 -6.17 7.46 1.35
N CYS A 31 -5.90 6.25 0.90
CA CYS A 31 -4.80 5.92 0.03
C CYS A 31 -5.28 5.69 -1.39
N LYS A 32 -4.47 6.14 -2.34
CA LYS A 32 -4.55 5.79 -3.74
C LYS A 32 -3.29 5.02 -4.11
N PHE A 33 -3.49 3.90 -4.77
CA PHE A 33 -2.42 3.07 -5.28
C PHE A 33 -2.59 2.88 -6.77
N ASN A 34 -1.50 3.08 -7.49
CA ASN A 34 -1.42 2.91 -8.94
C ASN A 34 -0.43 1.79 -9.23
N PHE A 35 -0.85 0.79 -9.97
CA PHE A 35 -0.05 -0.40 -10.28
C PHE A 35 0.40 -0.33 -11.75
N PRO A 36 1.48 0.40 -12.10
CA PRO A 36 1.78 0.71 -13.50
C PRO A 36 2.09 -0.52 -14.36
N TRP A 37 2.56 -1.60 -13.73
CA TRP A 37 2.93 -2.84 -14.42
C TRP A 37 1.75 -3.77 -14.72
N VAL A 38 0.59 -3.46 -14.17
CA VAL A 38 -0.56 -4.36 -14.09
C VAL A 38 -1.79 -3.74 -14.79
N GLY A 39 -1.51 -2.90 -15.79
CA GLY A 39 -2.53 -2.18 -16.57
C GLY A 39 -3.14 -1.00 -15.81
N ASP A 40 -3.98 -0.24 -16.49
CA ASP A 40 -4.74 0.87 -15.92
C ASP A 40 -5.63 0.36 -14.78
N ARG A 41 -5.08 0.22 -13.57
CA ARG A 41 -5.76 -0.30 -12.39
C ARG A 41 -5.48 0.61 -11.23
N ILE A 42 -6.55 1.20 -10.69
CA ILE A 42 -6.48 2.13 -9.58
C ILE A 42 -7.19 1.49 -8.39
N LEU A 43 -6.48 1.48 -7.26
CA LEU A 43 -7.03 1.06 -5.98
C LEU A 43 -7.14 2.28 -5.08
N TYR A 44 -8.34 2.51 -4.56
CA TYR A 44 -8.59 3.45 -3.47
C TYR A 44 -8.85 2.65 -2.21
N GLU A 45 -8.12 2.95 -1.13
CA GLU A 45 -8.27 2.23 0.14
C GLU A 45 -8.35 3.22 1.30
N SER A 46 -9.38 3.08 2.13
CA SER A 46 -9.45 3.72 3.44
C SER A 46 -8.81 2.79 4.46
N ILE A 47 -7.67 3.18 5.02
CA ILE A 47 -6.92 2.41 6.03
C ILE A 47 -7.01 3.14 7.36
N GLN A 48 -7.44 2.44 8.41
CA GLN A 48 -7.42 2.95 9.78
C GLN A 48 -6.38 2.18 10.60
N LEU A 49 -5.25 2.83 10.91
CA LEU A 49 -4.20 2.28 11.76
C LEU A 49 -4.54 2.59 13.23
N LYS A 50 -4.78 1.53 14.02
CA LYS A 50 -5.17 1.61 15.43
C LYS A 50 -4.01 1.22 16.34
N ASP A 51 -4.13 1.57 17.62
CA ASP A 51 -3.24 1.07 18.65
C ASP A 51 -3.31 -0.47 18.75
N GLY A 52 -2.27 -1.10 19.30
CA GLY A 52 -2.23 -2.56 19.48
C GLY A 52 -1.94 -3.34 18.21
N LYS A 53 -1.30 -2.72 17.20
CA LYS A 53 -0.92 -3.35 15.91
C LYS A 53 -2.09 -3.82 15.07
N HIS A 54 -3.29 -3.27 15.24
CA HIS A 54 -4.47 -3.66 14.45
C HIS A 54 -4.82 -2.57 13.43
N PHE A 55 -5.28 -2.97 12.24
CA PHE A 55 -5.84 -2.03 11.27
C PHE A 55 -7.14 -2.55 10.64
N THR A 56 -7.93 -1.63 10.09
CA THR A 56 -9.06 -1.96 9.22
C THR A 56 -8.87 -1.27 7.87
N ALA A 57 -9.30 -1.94 6.81
CA ALA A 57 -9.20 -1.50 5.44
C ALA A 57 -10.53 -1.69 4.72
N ARG A 58 -10.94 -0.69 3.97
CA ARG A 58 -12.01 -0.79 2.97
C ARG A 58 -11.45 -0.24 1.67
N GLY A 59 -11.56 -0.99 0.58
CA GLY A 59 -11.08 -0.49 -0.69
C GLY A 59 -12.01 -0.75 -1.86
N GLU A 60 -11.82 0.06 -2.89
CA GLU A 60 -12.49 -0.01 -4.18
C GLU A 60 -11.43 -0.11 -5.28
N PHE A 61 -11.60 -1.09 -6.17
CA PHE A 61 -10.79 -1.26 -7.37
C PHE A 61 -11.54 -0.76 -8.58
N THR A 62 -10.84 -0.05 -9.45
CA THR A 62 -11.26 0.17 -10.82
C THR A 62 -10.25 -0.50 -11.74
N TYR A 63 -10.72 -1.48 -12.51
CA TYR A 63 -9.99 -2.08 -13.61
C TYR A 63 -10.46 -1.43 -14.91
N PHE A 64 -9.63 -0.54 -15.45
CA PHE A 64 -9.92 0.15 -16.69
C PHE A 64 -9.66 -0.76 -17.89
N LEU A 65 -10.66 -0.82 -18.77
CA LEU A 65 -10.66 -1.69 -19.95
C LEU A 65 -10.69 -0.78 -21.20
N PRO A 66 -9.53 -0.49 -21.84
CA PRO A 66 -9.41 0.58 -22.85
C PRO A 66 -10.31 0.47 -24.08
N LYS A 67 -10.91 -0.70 -24.33
CA LYS A 67 -11.80 -0.99 -25.47
C LYS A 67 -13.26 -1.13 -25.09
N GLU A 68 -13.58 -1.06 -23.80
CA GLU A 68 -14.93 -1.21 -23.27
C GLU A 68 -15.52 0.16 -22.94
N SER A 69 -16.85 0.27 -23.01
CA SER A 69 -17.57 1.47 -22.59
C SER A 69 -17.68 1.62 -21.07
N GLN A 70 -17.30 0.59 -20.31
CA GLN A 70 -17.41 0.50 -18.86
C GLN A 70 -16.14 -0.12 -18.27
N ASN A 71 -15.82 0.23 -17.03
CA ASN A 71 -14.72 -0.35 -16.27
C ASN A 71 -15.26 -1.40 -15.30
N ALA A 72 -14.47 -2.44 -15.01
CA ALA A 72 -14.84 -3.38 -13.97
C ALA A 72 -14.51 -2.78 -12.60
N THR A 73 -15.45 -2.84 -11.67
CA THR A 73 -15.36 -2.24 -10.34
C THR A 73 -15.63 -3.27 -9.25
N PHE A 74 -14.84 -3.18 -8.19
CA PHE A 74 -14.86 -4.14 -7.10
C PHE A 74 -14.67 -3.44 -5.77
N SER A 75 -15.10 -4.09 -4.69
CA SER A 75 -14.82 -3.65 -3.32
C SER A 75 -14.31 -4.78 -2.46
N PHE A 76 -13.68 -4.43 -1.35
CA PHE A 76 -13.36 -5.36 -0.28
C PHE A 76 -13.39 -4.66 1.08
N GLU A 77 -13.56 -5.46 2.13
CA GLU A 77 -13.31 -5.05 3.50
C GLU A 77 -12.42 -6.09 4.17
N SER A 78 -11.45 -5.63 4.96
CA SER A 78 -10.53 -6.49 5.69
C SER A 78 -10.10 -5.82 6.98
N ASP A 79 -9.76 -6.64 7.96
CA ASP A 79 -8.94 -6.25 9.10
C ASP A 79 -7.54 -6.87 8.97
N GLY A 80 -6.65 -6.56 9.90
CA GLY A 80 -5.30 -7.07 9.84
C GLY A 80 -4.39 -6.58 10.93
N LYS A 81 -3.13 -6.95 10.81
CA LYS A 81 -2.06 -6.52 11.70
C LYS A 81 -1.07 -5.62 10.98
N TRP A 82 -0.65 -4.55 11.65
CA TRP A 82 0.37 -3.66 11.14
C TRP A 82 1.59 -3.58 12.05
N GLU A 83 2.74 -3.40 11.44
CA GLU A 83 4.01 -3.19 12.14
C GLU A 83 4.78 -2.08 11.44
N PHE A 84 5.49 -1.26 12.24
CA PHE A 84 6.41 -0.26 11.75
C PHE A 84 7.75 -0.42 12.43
N TYR A 85 8.79 -0.58 11.62
CA TYR A 85 10.17 -0.74 12.06
C TYR A 85 11.12 -0.29 10.95
N ASN A 86 12.18 0.44 11.30
CA ASN A 86 13.21 0.87 10.34
C ASN A 86 12.64 1.57 9.08
N PHE A 87 11.66 2.47 9.27
CA PHE A 87 10.95 3.15 8.18
C PHE A 87 10.17 2.23 7.23
N GLU A 88 9.92 0.98 7.60
CA GLU A 88 9.09 0.06 6.83
C GLU A 88 7.73 -0.08 7.50
N LEU A 89 6.66 0.17 6.75
CA LEU A 89 5.30 -0.17 7.15
C LEU A 89 4.92 -1.51 6.54
N LYS A 90 4.55 -2.44 7.42
CA LYS A 90 4.07 -3.76 7.04
C LYS A 90 2.60 -3.90 7.42
N LEU A 91 1.75 -4.21 6.44
CA LEU A 91 0.34 -4.54 6.64
C LEU A 91 0.10 -5.99 6.25
N VAL A 92 -0.40 -6.79 7.19
CA VAL A 92 -0.79 -8.19 6.97
C VAL A 92 -2.30 -8.27 7.14
N TYR A 93 -3.01 -8.41 6.03
CA TYR A 93 -4.46 -8.50 5.99
C TYR A 93 -4.87 -9.89 6.51
N GLN A 94 -6.00 -9.98 7.21
CA GLN A 94 -6.68 -11.27 7.37
C GLN A 94 -7.24 -11.72 6.02
N PRO A 95 -7.66 -12.99 5.87
CA PRO A 95 -8.37 -13.41 4.67
C PRO A 95 -9.64 -12.55 4.44
N PHE A 96 -9.80 -12.05 3.21
CA PHE A 96 -10.99 -11.31 2.77
C PHE A 96 -11.42 -11.74 1.38
N GLU A 97 -12.64 -11.35 1.00
CA GLU A 97 -13.21 -11.59 -0.33
C GLU A 97 -13.28 -10.27 -1.12
N ILE A 98 -13.07 -10.36 -2.44
CA ILE A 98 -13.32 -9.25 -3.36
C ILE A 98 -14.72 -9.41 -3.93
N ILE A 99 -15.49 -8.33 -3.88
CA ILE A 99 -16.90 -8.31 -4.30
C ILE A 99 -17.03 -7.46 -5.56
N PRO A 100 -17.48 -8.01 -6.70
CA PRO A 100 -17.81 -7.21 -7.88
C PRO A 100 -19.01 -6.30 -7.58
N LEU A 101 -18.93 -5.03 -7.97
CA LEU A 101 -19.98 -4.04 -7.68
C LEU A 101 -21.14 -4.06 -8.69
N ASP A 102 -20.94 -4.69 -9.85
CA ASP A 102 -21.95 -4.86 -10.88
C ASP A 102 -21.79 -6.17 -11.66
N ASP A 103 -22.77 -6.49 -12.49
CA ASP A 103 -22.76 -7.70 -13.33
C ASP A 103 -21.66 -7.68 -14.40
N PHE A 104 -21.27 -6.48 -14.87
CA PHE A 104 -20.19 -6.31 -15.83
C PHE A 104 -18.83 -6.72 -15.25
N SER A 105 -18.63 -6.53 -13.95
CA SER A 105 -17.37 -6.77 -13.26
C SER A 105 -17.13 -8.24 -12.91
N LYS A 106 -18.19 -9.04 -12.76
CA LYS A 106 -18.13 -10.46 -12.36
C LYS A 106 -17.15 -11.31 -13.18
N PRO A 107 -17.10 -11.22 -14.53
CA PRO A 107 -16.20 -12.03 -15.35
C PRO A 107 -14.71 -11.76 -15.09
N TYR A 108 -14.37 -10.60 -14.52
CA TYR A 108 -12.98 -10.18 -14.28
C TYR A 108 -12.49 -10.47 -12.86
N LEU A 109 -13.34 -11.06 -12.00
CA LEU A 109 -13.02 -11.32 -10.59
C LEU A 109 -11.84 -12.28 -10.42
N ASP A 110 -11.83 -13.39 -11.16
CA ASP A 110 -10.77 -14.40 -11.03
C ASP A 110 -9.39 -13.86 -11.40
N GLU A 111 -9.33 -13.02 -12.44
CA GLU A 111 -8.10 -12.33 -12.85
C GLU A 111 -7.63 -11.39 -11.74
N LEU A 112 -8.52 -10.51 -11.24
CA LEU A 112 -8.20 -9.57 -10.16
C LEU A 112 -7.71 -10.29 -8.89
N GLU A 113 -8.40 -11.34 -8.45
CA GLU A 113 -7.99 -12.12 -7.29
C GLU A 113 -6.63 -12.79 -7.49
N SER A 114 -6.37 -13.31 -8.69
CA SER A 114 -5.12 -14.03 -8.99
C SER A 114 -3.90 -13.13 -8.85
N GLU A 115 -4.05 -11.85 -9.13
CA GLU A 115 -2.98 -10.87 -9.10
C GLU A 115 -2.89 -10.12 -7.78
N TYR A 116 -4.01 -9.88 -7.11
CA TYR A 116 -4.04 -9.07 -5.89
C TYR A 116 -3.95 -9.91 -4.60
N ILE A 117 -4.53 -11.11 -4.60
CA ILE A 117 -4.62 -11.97 -3.41
C ILE A 117 -3.74 -13.21 -3.55
N ARG A 118 -3.80 -13.90 -4.69
CA ARG A 118 -3.13 -15.21 -4.86
C ARG A 118 -1.60 -15.20 -5.01
N PRO A 119 -0.85 -14.09 -5.21
CA PRO A 119 0.62 -14.13 -5.11
C PRO A 119 1.11 -14.48 -3.69
N SER A 120 0.23 -14.40 -2.70
CA SER A 120 0.46 -14.79 -1.33
C SER A 120 0.36 -16.31 -1.16
N LEU A 121 1.40 -16.94 -0.59
CA LEU A 121 1.40 -18.35 -0.16
C LEU A 121 0.26 -18.72 0.83
N LEU A 122 -0.50 -17.73 1.31
CA LEU A 122 -1.63 -17.89 2.21
C LEU A 122 -2.92 -17.48 1.48
N LYS A 123 -3.79 -18.47 1.23
CA LYS A 123 -5.10 -18.30 0.58
C LYS A 123 -5.87 -17.12 1.19
N GLY A 124 -6.13 -16.07 0.42
CA GLY A 124 -6.98 -14.96 0.83
C GLY A 124 -6.26 -13.77 1.50
N THR A 125 -4.96 -13.88 1.81
CA THR A 125 -4.26 -12.87 2.60
C THR A 125 -3.34 -11.99 1.75
N ARG A 126 -3.64 -10.70 1.63
CA ARG A 126 -2.71 -9.69 1.10
C ARG A 126 -1.62 -9.34 2.12
N ARG A 127 -0.39 -9.14 1.65
CA ARG A 127 0.70 -8.58 2.46
C ARG A 127 1.29 -7.39 1.73
N ILE A 128 1.38 -6.28 2.45
CA ILE A 128 2.03 -5.06 1.99
C ILE A 128 3.25 -4.83 2.87
N HIS A 129 4.38 -4.55 2.24
CA HIS A 129 5.62 -4.20 2.93
C HIS A 129 6.35 -3.18 2.09
N TYR A 130 6.26 -1.91 2.49
CA TYR A 130 6.86 -0.79 1.77
C TYR A 130 7.65 0.11 2.71
N PHE A 131 8.65 0.79 2.15
CA PHE A 131 9.34 1.88 2.81
C PHE A 131 8.42 3.10 2.90
N LEU A 132 8.52 3.81 4.02
CA LEU A 132 7.91 5.11 4.22
C LEU A 132 8.84 6.16 3.61
N GLU A 133 8.48 6.68 2.46
CA GLU A 133 9.26 7.72 1.76
C GLU A 133 9.02 9.10 2.35
N ASN A 134 7.78 9.39 2.72
CA ASN A 134 7.38 10.67 3.28
C ASN A 134 6.25 10.50 4.29
N LEU A 135 6.31 11.25 5.38
CA LEU A 135 5.25 11.36 6.37
C LEU A 135 5.15 12.78 6.90
N THR A 136 3.95 13.35 6.81
CA THR A 136 3.57 14.61 7.44
C THR A 136 2.33 14.39 8.30
N ALA A 137 1.83 15.47 8.92
CA ALA A 137 0.56 15.41 9.64
C ALA A 137 -0.62 15.05 8.71
N GLU A 138 -0.53 15.34 7.42
CA GLU A 138 -1.66 15.22 6.48
C GLU A 138 -1.42 14.17 5.38
N GLU A 139 -0.17 13.81 5.13
CA GLU A 139 0.22 12.99 3.99
C GLU A 139 1.15 11.85 4.39
N MET A 140 1.00 10.72 3.73
CA MET A 140 1.88 9.57 3.88
C MET A 140 2.13 8.97 2.49
N ILE A 141 3.41 8.75 2.17
CA ILE A 141 3.83 8.10 0.94
C ILE A 141 4.58 6.83 1.31
N LEU A 142 4.07 5.68 0.85
CA LEU A 142 4.70 4.38 1.02
C LEU A 142 5.11 3.84 -0.35
N GLY A 143 6.30 3.27 -0.49
CA GLY A 143 6.73 2.59 -1.70
C GLY A 143 7.94 3.24 -2.37
N ASP A 144 7.94 3.27 -3.70
CA ASP A 144 8.93 3.97 -4.51
C ASP A 144 8.27 4.73 -5.69
N GLU A 145 9.09 5.33 -6.56
CA GLU A 145 8.62 6.10 -7.72
C GLU A 145 7.77 5.29 -8.72
N TYR A 146 7.83 3.95 -8.68
CA TYR A 146 7.08 3.06 -9.56
C TYR A 146 5.89 2.40 -8.87
N ASP A 147 5.98 2.12 -7.57
CA ASP A 147 4.96 1.39 -6.83
C ASP A 147 4.67 2.09 -5.49
N SER A 148 3.92 3.20 -5.53
CA SER A 148 3.63 4.00 -4.34
C SER A 148 2.15 4.12 -3.98
N TRP A 149 1.92 4.03 -2.67
CA TRP A 149 0.70 4.40 -1.99
C TRP A 149 0.77 5.87 -1.62
N GLN A 150 -0.12 6.66 -2.22
CA GLN A 150 -0.27 8.09 -1.92
C GLN A 150 -1.47 8.24 -0.97
N CYS A 151 -1.21 8.55 0.29
CA CYS A 151 -2.21 8.58 1.35
C CYS A 151 -2.41 9.99 1.90
N VAL A 152 -3.67 10.38 2.09
CA VAL A 152 -4.06 11.63 2.75
C VAL A 152 -4.84 11.33 4.02
N ARG A 153 -4.63 12.11 5.07
CA ARG A 153 -5.33 11.94 6.35
C ARG A 153 -6.81 12.34 6.22
N LYS A 154 -7.68 11.64 6.94
CA LYS A 154 -9.13 11.89 7.01
C LYS A 154 -9.62 12.16 8.42
#